data_AF-A0A3M6PV85-F1
#
_entry.id   AF-A0A3M6PV85-F1
#
_cell.length_a   1.000
_cell.length_b   1.000
_cell.length_c   1.000
_cell.angle_alpha   90.00
_cell.angle_beta   90.00
_cell.angle_gamma   90.00
#
_symmetry.space_group_name_H-M   'P 1'
#
loop_
_entity.id
_entity.type
_entity.pdbx_description
1 polymer ?
#
loop_
_entity_poly.entity_id
_entity_poly.type
_entity_poly.pdbx_seq_one_letter_code
_entity_poly.pdbx_strand_id
1 'polypeptide(L)'
;MPSHSPPQQTSLFADVGESMPVPNGRINPLTAVQPAKPDWACMELAARLPQQLRMGTSSWHFPGWAGLVWDGDYAESQLSKAGLAAYAAHPLLRSVSLDRAFYRPLSVQQYAHYAAQTPDDFRFVVKGPSLVCDALVRAEGGRGMAPNPAFLNTELAVREFIEPALQGLGHKVGALVFQLSPLPRTLLSDLPALIERIGHLLAALPPLAPTAPDGVIALEVRDAAFLTPTHAPLLAQAVRTARQASGNPVTYCLGLHAKMPPIEEQLPLLRALWPGPLVCRWNLHRRHGGYGYESAKSQYAPFDRLQDPDPETRTHLARVITGTCGAGQNAYVTINNKAEGSAPLSVLELARLVGR
;
A
#
# COMPACT_ATOMS: atom_id res chain seq x y z
N MET A 1 -23.10 -36.10 -19.16
CA MET A 1 -22.98 -34.83 -18.42
C MET A 1 -21.54 -34.38 -18.49
N PRO A 2 -21.21 -33.25 -19.14
CA PRO A 2 -19.83 -32.82 -19.23
C PRO A 2 -19.39 -32.23 -17.89
N SER A 3 -18.27 -32.72 -17.40
CA SER A 3 -17.59 -32.30 -16.17
C SER A 3 -17.04 -30.88 -16.32
N HIS A 4 -17.66 -29.92 -15.64
CA HIS A 4 -17.07 -28.59 -15.47
C HIS A 4 -15.94 -28.67 -14.44
N SER A 5 -14.71 -28.60 -14.95
CA SER A 5 -13.52 -28.35 -14.12
C SER A 5 -13.61 -26.94 -13.53
N PRO A 6 -13.27 -26.71 -12.26
CA PRO A 6 -13.25 -25.38 -11.68
C PRO A 6 -12.18 -24.51 -12.38
N PRO A 7 -12.44 -23.21 -12.59
CA PRO A 7 -11.49 -22.33 -13.29
C PRO A 7 -10.17 -22.25 -12.52
N GLN A 8 -9.08 -22.45 -13.25
CA GLN A 8 -7.71 -22.40 -12.74
C GLN A 8 -7.35 -20.97 -12.31
N GLN A 9 -6.69 -20.92 -11.17
CA GLN A 9 -6.24 -19.74 -10.44
C GLN A 9 -5.08 -19.04 -11.18
N THR A 10 -5.30 -17.82 -11.64
CA THR A 10 -4.24 -16.90 -12.12
C THR A 10 -4.13 -15.69 -11.19
N SER A 11 -2.98 -15.63 -10.52
CA SER A 11 -2.33 -14.50 -9.81
C SER A 11 -3.18 -13.52 -8.99
N LEU A 12 -3.02 -13.56 -7.65
CA LEU A 12 -3.41 -12.47 -6.74
C LEU A 12 -2.39 -11.31 -6.72
N PHE A 13 -1.26 -11.46 -7.41
CA PHE A 13 -0.10 -10.58 -7.29
C PHE A 13 0.69 -10.55 -8.61
N ALA A 14 0.04 -10.17 -9.70
CA ALA A 14 0.74 -9.84 -10.95
C ALA A 14 0.91 -8.31 -11.03
N ASP A 15 2.06 -7.84 -10.55
CA ASP A 15 2.70 -6.66 -11.12
C ASP A 15 4.10 -7.09 -11.60
N VAL A 16 4.11 -7.85 -12.69
CA VAL A 16 5.23 -7.91 -13.65
C VAL A 16 4.64 -8.18 -15.04
N GLY A 17 4.75 -7.22 -15.95
CA GLY A 17 5.16 -7.53 -17.33
C GLY A 17 4.13 -7.72 -18.43
N GLU A 18 2.92 -7.15 -18.37
CA GLU A 18 2.08 -7.05 -19.59
C GLU A 18 1.85 -5.59 -19.95
N SER A 19 2.51 -5.17 -21.04
CA SER A 19 2.33 -3.86 -21.66
C SER A 19 0.87 -3.69 -22.06
N MET A 20 0.18 -2.74 -21.44
CA MET A 20 -1.16 -2.34 -21.87
C MET A 20 -1.07 -1.66 -23.25
N PRO A 21 -2.08 -1.82 -24.13
CA PRO A 21 -2.11 -1.12 -25.40
C PRO A 21 -2.07 0.40 -25.17
N VAL A 22 -1.10 1.05 -25.80
CA VAL A 22 -0.88 2.49 -25.73
C VAL A 22 -1.96 3.19 -26.57
N PRO A 23 -2.66 4.23 -26.07
CA PRO A 23 -3.47 5.10 -26.92
C PRO A 23 -2.60 5.72 -28.02
N ASN A 24 -3.17 5.98 -29.20
CA ASN A 24 -2.49 6.54 -30.40
C ASN A 24 -2.04 8.02 -30.23
N GLY A 25 -1.33 8.34 -29.15
CA GLY A 25 -0.64 9.59 -28.91
C GLY A 25 0.80 9.55 -29.40
N ARG A 26 1.38 10.71 -29.72
CA ARG A 26 2.81 10.83 -30.09
C ARG A 26 3.67 10.56 -28.86
N ILE A 27 4.15 9.33 -28.70
CA ILE A 27 5.16 8.96 -27.69
C ILE A 27 6.41 9.81 -27.94
N ASN A 28 6.91 10.51 -26.93
CA ASN A 28 8.11 11.34 -27.03
C ASN A 28 9.32 10.65 -26.35
N PRO A 29 10.11 9.83 -27.07
CA PRO A 29 11.07 8.89 -26.48
C PRO A 29 12.37 9.52 -25.94
N LEU A 30 12.52 10.86 -26.00
CA LEU A 30 13.80 11.55 -25.71
C LEU A 30 13.71 12.62 -24.61
N THR A 31 12.52 12.91 -24.07
CA THR A 31 12.33 13.94 -23.04
C THR A 31 12.16 13.34 -21.64
N ALA A 32 12.77 13.98 -20.63
CA ALA A 32 12.49 13.66 -19.24
C ALA A 32 10.99 13.77 -18.96
N VAL A 33 10.40 12.84 -18.21
CA VAL A 33 8.98 12.86 -17.87
C VAL A 33 8.69 14.15 -17.12
N GLN A 34 7.78 14.97 -17.64
CA GLN A 34 7.38 16.22 -17.00
C GLN A 34 6.05 16.07 -16.26
N PRO A 35 5.89 16.77 -15.12
CA PRO A 35 4.63 16.76 -14.38
C PRO A 35 3.54 17.55 -15.11
N ALA A 36 2.30 17.07 -15.03
CA ALA A 36 1.14 17.87 -15.39
C ALA A 36 1.12 19.15 -14.53
N LYS A 37 0.77 20.29 -15.15
CA LYS A 37 0.63 21.54 -14.41
C LYS A 37 -0.63 21.48 -13.53
N PRO A 38 -0.54 21.52 -12.19
CA PRO A 38 -1.71 21.52 -11.35
C PRO A 38 -2.52 22.80 -11.56
N ASP A 39 -3.84 22.69 -11.58
CA ASP A 39 -4.70 23.86 -11.56
C ASP A 39 -4.71 24.52 -10.16
N TRP A 40 -5.20 25.76 -10.11
CA TRP A 40 -5.24 26.53 -8.87
C TRP A 40 -6.12 25.87 -7.80
N ALA A 41 -7.23 25.24 -8.19
CA ALA A 41 -8.13 24.57 -7.25
C ALA A 41 -7.46 23.37 -6.55
N CYS A 42 -6.63 22.62 -7.27
CA CYS A 42 -5.82 21.53 -6.73
C CYS A 42 -4.76 22.05 -5.75
N MET A 43 -4.09 23.15 -6.09
CA MET A 43 -3.11 23.79 -5.20
C MET A 43 -3.76 24.31 -3.91
N GLU A 44 -4.90 24.99 -4.00
CA GLU A 44 -5.65 25.46 -2.83
C GLU A 44 -6.16 24.32 -1.96
N LEU A 45 -6.59 23.21 -2.58
CA LEU A 45 -7.00 22.03 -1.85
C LEU A 45 -5.82 21.43 -1.09
N ALA A 46 -4.68 21.26 -1.74
CA ALA A 46 -3.47 20.73 -1.10
C ALA A 46 -3.03 21.60 0.10
N ALA A 47 -3.09 22.92 -0.03
CA ALA A 47 -2.72 23.86 1.03
C ALA A 47 -3.61 23.79 2.29
N ARG A 48 -4.86 23.29 2.15
CA ARG A 48 -5.81 23.11 3.27
C ARG A 48 -5.68 21.76 3.97
N LEU A 49 -4.98 20.79 3.38
CA LEU A 49 -4.85 19.47 3.98
C LEU A 49 -3.88 19.49 5.17
N PRO A 50 -4.09 18.64 6.19
CA PRO A 50 -3.14 18.49 7.28
C PRO A 50 -1.75 18.09 6.77
N GLN A 51 -0.68 18.70 7.29
CA GLN A 51 0.69 18.38 6.89
C GLN A 51 1.06 16.90 7.13
N GLN A 52 0.47 16.31 8.16
CA GLN A 52 0.63 14.90 8.57
C GLN A 52 0.01 13.91 7.57
N LEU A 53 -0.93 14.37 6.74
CA LEU A 53 -1.58 13.54 5.71
C LEU A 53 -0.67 13.40 4.49
N ARG A 54 -0.31 12.15 4.19
CA ARG A 54 0.49 11.80 3.02
C ARG A 54 -0.26 10.75 2.21
N MET A 55 -0.94 11.25 1.19
CA MET A 55 -1.68 10.44 0.23
C MET A 55 -0.82 10.15 -0.99
N GLY A 56 -1.12 9.03 -1.62
CA GLY A 56 -0.35 8.51 -2.73
C GLY A 56 -1.05 7.37 -3.43
N THR A 57 -0.32 6.74 -4.33
CA THR A 57 -0.80 5.61 -5.14
C THR A 57 0.02 4.36 -4.86
N SER A 58 -0.47 3.19 -5.28
CA SER A 58 0.27 1.92 -5.10
C SER A 58 1.51 1.78 -5.98
N SER A 59 1.61 2.58 -7.06
CA SER A 59 2.77 2.75 -7.93
C SER A 59 2.57 4.02 -8.78
N TRP A 60 3.52 4.39 -9.65
CA TRP A 60 3.48 5.68 -10.37
C TRP A 60 3.60 5.58 -11.90
N HIS A 61 3.49 4.42 -12.53
CA HIS A 61 3.94 4.27 -13.93
C HIS A 61 2.83 3.99 -14.95
N PHE A 62 1.67 4.62 -14.79
CA PHE A 62 0.51 4.39 -15.66
C PHE A 62 0.40 5.47 -16.76
N PRO A 63 0.46 5.09 -18.05
CA PRO A 63 0.29 6.04 -19.16
C PRO A 63 -1.03 6.79 -19.18
N GLY A 64 -2.13 6.16 -18.75
CA GLY A 64 -3.46 6.78 -18.74
C GLY A 64 -3.61 7.94 -17.75
N TRP A 65 -2.57 8.29 -17.00
CA TRP A 65 -2.55 9.50 -16.17
C TRP A 65 -2.02 10.73 -16.92
N ALA A 66 -1.87 10.67 -18.25
CA ALA A 66 -1.60 11.85 -19.07
C ALA A 66 -2.65 12.94 -18.81
N GLY A 67 -2.20 14.17 -18.59
CA GLY A 67 -3.03 15.31 -18.18
C GLY A 67 -3.46 15.32 -16.71
N LEU A 68 -3.31 14.20 -15.98
CA LEU A 68 -3.60 14.10 -14.54
C LEU A 68 -2.32 14.22 -13.70
N VAL A 69 -1.27 13.50 -14.10
CA VAL A 69 0.03 13.44 -13.40
C VAL A 69 1.17 13.80 -14.34
N TRP A 70 1.08 13.44 -15.63
CA TRP A 70 2.09 13.75 -16.65
C TRP A 70 1.58 14.84 -17.60
N ASP A 71 2.47 15.67 -18.14
CA ASP A 71 2.11 16.73 -19.10
C ASP A 71 1.73 16.23 -20.50
N GLY A 72 1.85 14.92 -20.76
CA GLY A 72 1.58 14.30 -22.05
C GLY A 72 1.67 12.78 -22.00
N ASP A 73 1.74 12.18 -23.18
CA ASP A 73 1.80 10.73 -23.33
C ASP A 73 3.23 10.20 -23.15
N TYR A 74 3.38 9.27 -22.22
CA TYR A 74 4.64 8.58 -21.94
C TYR A 74 4.42 7.07 -21.91
N ALA A 75 5.41 6.32 -22.40
CA ALA A 75 5.40 4.87 -22.30
C ALA A 75 5.55 4.43 -20.83
N GLU A 76 4.88 3.35 -20.44
CA GLU A 76 4.96 2.78 -19.08
C GLU A 76 6.42 2.51 -18.67
N SER A 77 7.25 2.01 -19.58
CA SER A 77 8.66 1.72 -19.32
C SER A 77 9.49 2.98 -19.01
N GLN A 78 9.14 4.11 -19.62
CA GLN A 78 9.75 5.41 -19.35
C GLN A 78 9.27 5.95 -18.00
N LEU A 79 7.97 5.89 -17.72
CA LEU A 79 7.40 6.31 -16.44
C LEU A 79 7.95 5.50 -15.26
N SER A 80 8.10 4.18 -15.42
CA SER A 80 8.65 3.28 -14.40
C SER A 80 10.08 3.66 -14.01
N LYS A 81 10.89 4.10 -14.98
CA LYS A 81 12.31 4.45 -14.77
C LYS A 81 12.53 5.90 -14.34
N ALA A 82 11.74 6.84 -14.86
CA ALA A 82 12.03 8.27 -14.75
C ALA A 82 10.82 9.14 -14.32
N GLY A 83 9.65 8.54 -14.08
CA GLY A 83 8.43 9.27 -13.75
C GLY A 83 8.29 9.67 -12.28
N LEU A 84 9.10 9.14 -11.35
CA LEU A 84 8.90 9.38 -9.92
C LEU A 84 9.07 10.86 -9.53
N ALA A 85 10.02 11.57 -10.14
CA ALA A 85 10.21 13.00 -9.90
C ALA A 85 9.00 13.83 -10.34
N ALA A 86 8.44 13.54 -11.53
CA ALA A 86 7.21 14.18 -12.02
C ALA A 86 6.00 13.82 -11.14
N TYR A 87 5.89 12.55 -10.72
CA TYR A 87 4.84 12.09 -9.82
C TYR A 87 4.83 12.89 -8.51
N ALA A 88 6.00 13.02 -7.90
CA ALA A 88 6.16 13.68 -6.60
C ALA A 88 6.05 15.21 -6.68
N ALA A 89 5.97 15.79 -7.88
CA ALA A 89 5.66 17.20 -8.08
C ALA A 89 4.16 17.49 -8.00
N HIS A 90 3.28 16.48 -8.04
CA HIS A 90 1.85 16.68 -7.93
C HIS A 90 1.45 17.05 -6.47
N PRO A 91 0.73 18.16 -6.23
CA PRO A 91 0.50 18.69 -4.87
C PRO A 91 -0.17 17.73 -3.87
N LEU A 92 -1.02 16.83 -4.36
CA LEU A 92 -1.74 15.84 -3.54
C LEU A 92 -1.03 14.49 -3.39
N LEU A 93 0.03 14.23 -4.16
CA LEU A 93 0.73 12.94 -4.19
C LEU A 93 2.05 13.05 -3.40
N ARG A 94 1.91 13.09 -2.06
CA ARG A 94 3.02 13.24 -1.10
C ARG A 94 3.54 11.91 -0.56
N SER A 95 3.08 10.81 -1.14
CA SER A 95 3.49 9.45 -0.82
C SER A 95 3.37 8.53 -2.02
N VAL A 96 4.06 7.38 -1.99
CA VAL A 96 3.85 6.27 -2.92
C VAL A 96 4.17 4.95 -2.25
N SER A 97 3.47 3.89 -2.65
CA SER A 97 3.81 2.53 -2.24
C SER A 97 4.92 1.93 -3.12
N LEU A 98 5.87 1.25 -2.50
CA LEU A 98 6.90 0.45 -3.16
C LEU A 98 6.54 -1.04 -3.10
N ASP A 99 5.55 -1.45 -3.87
CA ASP A 99 5.04 -2.82 -3.85
C ASP A 99 5.98 -3.83 -4.50
N ARG A 100 6.86 -3.39 -5.42
CA ARG A 100 7.86 -4.25 -6.07
C ARG A 100 8.82 -4.92 -5.08
N ALA A 101 9.02 -4.32 -3.90
CA ALA A 101 9.84 -4.88 -2.83
C ALA A 101 9.31 -6.23 -2.31
N PHE A 102 8.02 -6.50 -2.52
CA PHE A 102 7.39 -7.78 -2.19
C PHE A 102 8.00 -8.96 -2.97
N TYR A 103 8.24 -8.80 -4.27
CA TYR A 103 8.75 -9.89 -5.11
C TYR A 103 10.26 -10.04 -4.99
N ARG A 104 10.97 -8.92 -4.82
CA ARG A 104 12.41 -8.88 -4.63
C ARG A 104 12.77 -7.77 -3.67
N PRO A 105 13.42 -8.08 -2.53
CA PRO A 105 14.00 -7.07 -1.65
C PRO A 105 14.79 -6.02 -2.43
N LEU A 106 14.57 -4.75 -2.09
CA LEU A 106 15.31 -3.63 -2.69
C LEU A 106 16.60 -3.39 -1.91
N SER A 107 17.69 -3.08 -2.62
CA SER A 107 18.95 -2.70 -1.99
C SER A 107 18.90 -1.28 -1.43
N VAL A 108 19.82 -0.97 -0.52
CA VAL A 108 20.03 0.40 0.02
C VAL A 108 20.15 1.43 -1.10
N GLN A 109 20.93 1.12 -2.15
CA GLN A 109 21.15 2.01 -3.28
C GLN A 109 19.88 2.27 -4.09
N GLN A 110 19.02 1.26 -4.25
CA GLN A 110 17.74 1.43 -4.94
C GLN A 110 16.79 2.33 -4.13
N TYR A 111 16.73 2.13 -2.81
CA TYR A 111 15.98 3.03 -1.93
C TYR A 111 16.53 4.46 -1.97
N ALA A 112 17.85 4.65 -1.86
CA ALA A 112 18.49 5.96 -1.95
C ALA A 112 18.22 6.65 -3.29
N HIS A 113 18.20 5.89 -4.39
CA HIS A 113 17.84 6.40 -5.70
C HIS A 113 16.39 6.90 -5.77
N TYR A 114 15.42 6.21 -5.14
CA TYR A 114 14.06 6.72 -5.04
C TYR A 114 13.95 7.93 -4.12
N ALA A 115 14.64 7.92 -2.97
CA ALA A 115 14.64 9.03 -2.02
C ALA A 115 15.14 10.34 -2.65
N ALA A 116 16.16 10.26 -3.51
CA ALA A 116 16.76 11.41 -4.20
C ALA A 116 15.85 12.05 -5.26
N GLN A 117 14.80 11.36 -5.70
CA GLN A 117 13.87 11.84 -6.73
C GLN A 117 12.67 12.59 -6.16
N THR A 118 12.47 12.61 -4.85
CA THR A 118 11.27 13.17 -4.21
C THR A 118 11.58 14.37 -3.31
N PRO A 119 10.62 15.28 -3.09
CA PRO A 119 10.75 16.37 -2.13
C PRO A 119 10.99 15.87 -0.69
N ASP A 120 11.61 16.69 0.15
CA ASP A 120 12.04 16.31 1.50
C ASP A 120 10.90 15.80 2.41
N ASP A 121 9.71 16.37 2.26
CA ASP A 121 8.51 16.05 3.04
C ASP A 121 7.76 14.79 2.55
N PHE A 122 8.16 14.26 1.40
CA PHE A 122 7.60 13.04 0.81
C PHE A 122 7.92 11.82 1.68
N ARG A 123 6.97 10.88 1.79
CA ARG A 123 7.20 9.62 2.52
C ARG A 123 6.86 8.41 1.68
N PHE A 124 7.62 7.33 1.84
CA PHE A 124 7.35 6.07 1.15
C PHE A 124 6.59 5.11 2.08
N VAL A 125 5.66 4.37 1.49
CA VAL A 125 5.08 3.17 2.08
C VAL A 125 5.77 1.98 1.44
N VAL A 126 6.46 1.16 2.21
CA VAL A 126 7.26 0.05 1.68
C VAL A 126 6.59 -1.26 2.07
N LYS A 127 6.25 -2.08 1.08
CA LYS A 127 5.70 -3.40 1.30
C LYS A 127 6.84 -4.39 1.58
N GLY A 128 6.74 -5.12 2.69
CA GLY A 128 7.73 -6.13 3.08
C GLY A 128 7.84 -7.26 2.05
N PRO A 129 9.02 -7.90 1.93
CA PRO A 129 9.27 -8.96 0.97
C PRO A 129 8.46 -10.22 1.29
N SER A 130 8.03 -10.93 0.25
CA SER A 130 7.34 -12.23 0.34
C SER A 130 8.16 -13.27 1.11
N LEU A 131 9.49 -13.14 1.08
CA LEU A 131 10.44 -13.93 1.86
C LEU A 131 10.02 -14.07 3.34
N VAL A 132 9.52 -13.00 3.96
CA VAL A 132 9.08 -13.01 5.37
C VAL A 132 7.57 -12.80 5.54
N CYS A 133 6.88 -12.30 4.51
CA CYS A 133 5.45 -11.99 4.56
C CYS A 133 4.53 -13.04 3.90
N ASP A 134 5.08 -14.05 3.21
CA ASP A 134 4.30 -15.14 2.64
C ASP A 134 4.63 -16.46 3.32
N ALA A 135 3.59 -17.16 3.79
CA ALA A 135 3.74 -18.48 4.40
C ALA A 135 4.09 -19.58 3.38
N LEU A 136 3.99 -19.26 2.08
CA LEU A 136 4.23 -20.20 0.99
C LEU A 136 5.25 -19.63 0.00
N VAL A 137 6.14 -20.48 -0.51
CA VAL A 137 6.85 -20.23 -1.76
C VAL A 137 5.85 -20.42 -2.89
N ARG A 138 5.70 -19.42 -3.77
CA ARG A 138 4.70 -19.42 -4.85
C ARG A 138 5.35 -19.51 -6.21
N ALA A 139 4.69 -20.21 -7.13
CA ALA A 139 5.02 -20.21 -8.54
C ALA A 139 4.71 -18.85 -9.18
N GLU A 140 5.24 -18.64 -10.38
CA GLU A 140 4.77 -17.62 -11.32
C GLU A 140 3.27 -17.86 -11.57
N GLY A 141 2.41 -16.91 -11.21
CA GLY A 141 0.94 -17.08 -11.17
C GLY A 141 0.34 -17.26 -9.77
N GLY A 142 1.15 -17.25 -8.69
CA GLY A 142 0.67 -17.13 -7.31
C GLY A 142 0.20 -18.43 -6.65
N ARG A 143 0.32 -19.58 -7.33
CA ARG A 143 0.02 -20.90 -6.76
C ARG A 143 1.06 -21.24 -5.69
N GLY A 144 0.61 -21.57 -4.49
CA GLY A 144 1.50 -22.09 -3.43
C GLY A 144 2.14 -23.42 -3.85
N MET A 145 3.45 -23.52 -3.74
CA MET A 145 4.23 -24.70 -4.09
C MET A 145 4.70 -25.47 -2.85
N ALA A 146 5.22 -24.75 -1.86
CA ALA A 146 5.77 -25.32 -0.64
C ALA A 146 5.64 -24.34 0.54
N PRO A 147 5.66 -24.82 1.80
CA PRO A 147 5.83 -23.96 2.96
C PRO A 147 7.10 -23.11 2.84
N ASN A 148 7.02 -21.84 3.26
CA ASN A 148 8.17 -20.96 3.34
C ASN A 148 8.78 -21.00 4.75
N PRO A 149 10.00 -21.55 4.94
CA PRO A 149 10.63 -21.61 6.26
C PRO A 149 11.07 -20.23 6.78
N ALA A 150 11.19 -19.22 5.91
CA ALA A 150 11.54 -17.85 6.28
C ALA A 150 10.33 -17.00 6.70
N PHE A 151 9.10 -17.55 6.65
CA PHE A 151 7.91 -16.82 7.04
C PHE A 151 7.96 -16.37 8.50
N LEU A 152 7.81 -15.05 8.71
CA LEU A 152 7.98 -14.36 9.99
C LEU A 152 9.36 -14.54 10.65
N ASN A 153 10.41 -14.80 9.86
CA ASN A 153 11.77 -14.84 10.37
C ASN A 153 12.26 -13.41 10.67
N THR A 154 12.56 -13.13 11.93
CA THR A 154 12.97 -11.80 12.40
C THR A 154 14.30 -11.33 11.81
N GLU A 155 15.31 -12.18 11.79
CA GLU A 155 16.64 -11.81 11.28
C GLU A 155 16.56 -11.41 9.80
N LEU A 156 15.83 -12.18 9.00
CA LEU A 156 15.59 -11.87 7.59
C LEU A 156 14.73 -10.61 7.42
N ALA A 157 13.72 -10.40 8.27
CA ALA A 157 12.93 -9.18 8.22
C ALA A 157 13.79 -7.93 8.50
N VAL A 158 14.72 -8.01 9.45
CA VAL A 158 15.64 -6.91 9.74
C VAL A 158 16.59 -6.67 8.56
N ARG A 159 17.32 -7.71 8.14
CA ARG A 159 18.39 -7.59 7.13
C ARG A 159 17.88 -7.29 5.72
N GLU A 160 16.77 -7.90 5.31
CA GLU A 160 16.28 -7.81 3.92
C GLU A 160 15.18 -6.76 3.73
N PHE A 161 14.65 -6.18 4.82
CA PHE A 161 13.55 -5.22 4.74
C PHE A 161 13.77 -3.96 5.57
N ILE A 162 13.90 -4.07 6.89
CA ILE A 162 13.95 -2.90 7.77
C ILE A 162 15.24 -2.10 7.57
N GLU A 163 16.41 -2.73 7.67
CA GLU A 163 17.70 -2.05 7.56
C GLU A 163 17.90 -1.39 6.19
N PRO A 164 17.67 -2.07 5.05
CA PRO A 164 17.87 -1.44 3.75
C PRO A 164 16.93 -0.26 3.51
N ALA A 165 15.68 -0.34 3.98
CA ALA A 165 14.73 0.76 3.88
C ALA A 165 15.16 1.96 4.73
N LEU A 166 15.58 1.73 5.99
CA LEU A 166 16.07 2.80 6.86
C LEU A 166 17.34 3.46 6.31
N GLN A 167 18.31 2.67 5.87
CA GLN A 167 19.57 3.19 5.34
C GLN A 167 19.39 3.95 4.03
N GLY A 168 18.52 3.47 3.15
CA GLY A 168 18.34 4.06 1.82
C GLY A 168 17.33 5.22 1.79
N LEU A 169 16.22 5.12 2.51
CA LEU A 169 15.19 6.16 2.52
C LEU A 169 15.39 7.19 3.64
N GLY A 170 16.06 6.84 4.74
CA GLY A 170 16.27 7.72 5.89
C GLY A 170 14.94 8.24 6.46
N HIS A 171 14.86 9.55 6.66
CA HIS A 171 13.67 10.22 7.19
C HIS A 171 12.45 10.15 6.26
N LYS A 172 12.64 9.73 5.00
CA LYS A 172 11.54 9.54 4.04
C LYS A 172 10.81 8.21 4.22
N VAL A 173 11.19 7.34 5.16
CA VAL A 173 10.36 6.19 5.55
C VAL A 173 9.07 6.69 6.20
N GLY A 174 7.93 6.37 5.58
CA GLY A 174 6.60 6.63 6.15
C GLY A 174 6.06 5.40 6.87
N ALA A 175 5.84 4.31 6.14
CA ALA A 175 5.33 3.07 6.71
C ALA A 175 6.07 1.85 6.15
N LEU A 176 6.46 0.92 7.02
CA LEU A 176 7.01 -0.39 6.65
C LEU A 176 5.92 -1.44 6.90
N VAL A 177 5.31 -1.92 5.82
CA VAL A 177 4.08 -2.72 5.84
C VAL A 177 4.40 -4.20 5.74
N PHE A 178 4.19 -4.94 6.82
CA PHE A 178 4.13 -6.40 6.83
C PHE A 178 2.76 -6.84 6.35
N GLN A 179 2.60 -6.92 5.03
CA GLN A 179 1.37 -7.44 4.42
C GLN A 179 1.45 -8.96 4.32
N LEU A 180 0.81 -9.66 5.24
CA LEU A 180 0.75 -11.13 5.21
C LEU A 180 -0.10 -11.60 4.03
N SER A 181 0.49 -12.41 3.16
CA SER A 181 -0.25 -13.05 2.06
C SER A 181 -1.36 -13.97 2.61
N PRO A 182 -2.40 -14.29 1.80
CA PRO A 182 -3.43 -15.25 2.18
C PRO A 182 -2.83 -16.56 2.68
N LEU A 183 -3.23 -16.97 3.88
CA LEU A 183 -2.62 -18.05 4.64
C LEU A 183 -3.15 -19.43 4.21
N PRO A 184 -2.32 -20.49 4.29
CA PRO A 184 -2.80 -21.86 4.19
C PRO A 184 -3.72 -22.20 5.37
N ARG A 185 -4.67 -23.12 5.13
CA ARG A 185 -5.68 -23.54 6.14
C ARG A 185 -5.06 -24.00 7.46
N THR A 186 -3.88 -24.64 7.41
CA THR A 186 -3.16 -25.13 8.58
C THR A 186 -2.72 -24.03 9.54
N LEU A 187 -2.41 -22.83 9.02
CA LEU A 187 -2.10 -21.68 9.86
C LEU A 187 -3.37 -20.98 10.34
N LEU A 188 -4.43 -21.00 9.54
CA LEU A 188 -5.73 -20.43 9.93
C LEU A 188 -6.41 -21.23 11.04
N SER A 189 -6.15 -22.54 11.15
CA SER A 189 -6.69 -23.38 12.23
C SER A 189 -6.08 -23.11 13.60
N ASP A 190 -4.89 -22.50 13.66
CA ASP A 190 -4.23 -22.10 14.90
C ASP A 190 -3.78 -20.64 14.82
N LEU A 191 -4.77 -19.77 14.62
CA LEU A 191 -4.55 -18.34 14.51
C LEU A 191 -3.97 -17.71 15.79
N PRO A 192 -4.32 -18.13 17.02
CA PRO A 192 -3.69 -17.63 18.24
C PRO A 192 -2.17 -17.81 18.25
N ALA A 193 -1.65 -19.00 17.90
CA ALA A 193 -0.20 -19.23 17.83
C ALA A 193 0.46 -18.39 16.73
N LEU A 194 -0.22 -18.20 15.60
CA LEU A 194 0.29 -17.31 14.56
C LEU A 194 0.33 -15.84 15.02
N ILE A 195 -0.69 -15.36 15.73
CA ILE A 195 -0.73 -14.00 16.29
C ILE A 195 0.42 -13.78 17.27
N GLU A 196 0.74 -14.77 18.11
CA GLU A 196 1.89 -14.71 19.01
C GLU A 196 3.21 -14.56 18.23
N ARG A 197 3.41 -15.37 17.19
CA ARG A 197 4.59 -15.27 16.31
C ARG A 197 4.70 -13.92 15.62
N ILE A 198 3.58 -13.36 15.16
CA ILE A 198 3.54 -12.00 14.60
C ILE A 198 3.97 -10.98 15.68
N GLY A 199 3.45 -11.10 16.89
CA GLY A 199 3.85 -10.28 18.03
C GLY A 199 5.35 -10.33 18.30
N HIS A 200 5.95 -11.52 18.32
CA HIS A 200 7.40 -11.70 18.51
C HIS A 200 8.24 -11.06 17.41
N LEU A 201 7.84 -11.20 16.15
CA LEU A 201 8.51 -10.52 15.03
C LEU A 201 8.50 -9.01 15.23
N LEU A 202 7.32 -8.43 15.47
CA LEU A 202 7.14 -6.98 15.59
C LEU A 202 7.85 -6.40 16.82
N ALA A 203 7.87 -7.14 17.93
CA ALA A 203 8.55 -6.74 19.17
C ALA A 203 10.07 -6.69 19.03
N ALA A 204 10.64 -7.49 18.12
CA ALA A 204 12.08 -7.64 17.94
C ALA A 204 12.66 -6.75 16.82
N LEU A 205 11.84 -5.92 16.16
CA LEU A 205 12.32 -5.01 15.12
C LEU A 205 13.15 -3.87 15.74
N PRO A 206 14.25 -3.43 15.10
CA PRO A 206 15.08 -2.35 15.61
C PRO A 206 14.33 -1.01 15.64
N PRO A 207 14.76 -0.05 16.47
CA PRO A 207 14.18 1.28 16.50
C PRO A 207 14.20 1.97 15.13
N LEU A 208 13.08 2.59 14.74
CA LEU A 208 13.00 3.41 13.53
C LEU A 208 13.61 4.80 13.76
N ALA A 209 13.40 5.38 14.95
CA ALA A 209 14.00 6.64 15.35
C ALA A 209 15.45 6.44 15.82
N PRO A 210 16.36 7.40 15.57
CA PRO A 210 16.11 8.73 15.02
C PRO A 210 16.07 8.79 13.48
N THR A 211 16.43 7.71 12.77
CA THR A 211 16.58 7.71 11.30
C THR A 211 15.29 8.04 10.57
N ALA A 212 14.17 7.46 11.01
CA ALA A 212 12.84 7.62 10.42
C ALA A 212 11.86 8.11 11.49
N PRO A 213 11.88 9.41 11.88
CA PRO A 213 11.06 9.93 12.96
C PRO A 213 9.56 9.88 12.66
N ASP A 214 9.19 9.89 11.38
CA ASP A 214 7.82 9.76 10.90
C ASP A 214 7.40 8.28 10.68
N GLY A 215 8.34 7.34 10.81
CA GLY A 215 8.19 5.94 10.45
C GLY A 215 7.23 5.17 11.35
N VAL A 216 6.46 4.25 10.77
CA VAL A 216 5.62 3.28 11.48
C VAL A 216 5.78 1.87 10.91
N ILE A 217 5.75 0.86 11.78
CA ILE A 217 5.55 -0.53 11.37
C ILE A 217 4.06 -0.82 11.26
N ALA A 218 3.59 -1.28 10.10
CA ALA A 218 2.18 -1.57 9.87
C ALA A 218 1.95 -3.04 9.56
N LEU A 219 1.04 -3.69 10.28
CA LEU A 219 0.62 -5.05 9.97
C LEU A 219 -0.64 -5.04 9.11
N GLU A 220 -0.58 -5.65 7.93
CA GLU A 220 -1.73 -5.82 7.06
C GLU A 220 -2.05 -7.30 6.88
N VAL A 221 -3.28 -7.72 7.22
CA VAL A 221 -3.72 -9.11 7.06
C VAL A 221 -4.60 -9.24 5.81
N ARG A 222 -4.62 -10.44 5.21
CA ARG A 222 -5.39 -10.76 4.00
C ARG A 222 -6.49 -11.80 4.20
N ASP A 223 -6.67 -12.23 5.45
CA ASP A 223 -7.67 -13.20 5.85
C ASP A 223 -8.61 -12.57 6.90
N ALA A 224 -9.92 -12.56 6.61
CA ALA A 224 -10.92 -11.96 7.49
C ALA A 224 -10.99 -12.61 8.88
N ALA A 225 -10.48 -13.84 9.03
CA ALA A 225 -10.42 -14.58 10.28
C ALA A 225 -9.68 -13.83 11.41
N PHE A 226 -8.72 -12.96 11.07
CA PHE A 226 -8.02 -12.11 12.05
C PHE A 226 -8.92 -11.03 12.66
N LEU A 227 -10.00 -10.64 11.97
CA LEU A 227 -10.87 -9.53 12.36
C LEU A 227 -12.15 -10.01 13.04
N THR A 228 -12.28 -11.30 13.31
CA THR A 228 -13.43 -11.84 14.05
C THR A 228 -13.40 -11.36 15.51
N PRO A 229 -14.55 -11.33 16.20
CA PRO A 229 -14.60 -10.99 17.63
C PRO A 229 -13.68 -11.85 18.51
N THR A 230 -13.39 -13.08 18.08
CA THR A 230 -12.49 -14.01 18.77
C THR A 230 -11.02 -13.61 18.65
N HIS A 231 -10.56 -13.18 17.46
CA HIS A 231 -9.13 -13.01 17.18
C HIS A 231 -8.68 -11.54 17.17
N ALA A 232 -9.56 -10.60 16.82
CA ALA A 232 -9.19 -9.19 16.78
C ALA A 232 -8.66 -8.65 18.12
N PRO A 233 -9.21 -9.02 19.29
CA PRO A 233 -8.65 -8.61 20.58
C PRO A 233 -7.24 -9.16 20.84
N LEU A 234 -6.98 -10.42 20.45
CA LEU A 234 -5.66 -11.06 20.57
C LEU A 234 -4.63 -10.36 19.68
N LEU A 235 -5.01 -10.06 18.43
CA LEU A 235 -4.17 -9.34 17.50
C LEU A 235 -3.85 -7.92 18.02
N ALA A 236 -4.86 -7.21 18.52
CA ALA A 236 -4.67 -5.90 19.11
C ALA A 236 -3.71 -5.94 20.31
N GLN A 237 -3.83 -6.95 21.17
CA GLN A 237 -2.94 -7.15 22.29
C GLN A 237 -1.51 -7.42 21.86
N ALA A 238 -1.31 -8.33 20.89
CA ALA A 238 0.02 -8.63 20.35
C ALA A 238 0.69 -7.39 19.77
N VAL A 239 -0.04 -6.57 19.00
CA VAL A 239 0.47 -5.31 18.44
C VAL A 239 0.80 -4.29 19.54
N ARG A 240 -0.02 -4.14 20.57
CA ARG A 240 0.28 -3.25 21.72
C ARG A 240 1.51 -3.70 22.50
N THR A 241 1.62 -5.00 22.78
CA THR A 241 2.80 -5.57 23.45
C THR A 241 4.06 -5.34 22.61
N ALA A 242 3.99 -5.57 21.30
CA ALA A 242 5.12 -5.32 20.39
C ALA A 242 5.52 -3.83 20.34
N ARG A 243 4.54 -2.92 20.34
CA ARG A 243 4.77 -1.46 20.42
C ARG A 243 5.53 -1.08 21.69
N GLN A 244 5.13 -1.64 22.84
CA GLN A 244 5.80 -1.39 24.11
C GLN A 244 7.21 -1.97 24.15
N ALA A 245 7.39 -3.20 23.67
CA ALA A 245 8.67 -3.91 23.71
C ALA A 245 9.72 -3.31 22.77
N SER A 246 9.33 -2.97 21.54
CA SER A 246 10.24 -2.40 20.53
C SER A 246 10.46 -0.89 20.69
N GLY A 247 9.54 -0.18 21.34
CA GLY A 247 9.50 1.28 21.38
C GLY A 247 9.11 1.95 20.05
N ASN A 248 8.82 1.17 19.01
CA ASN A 248 8.41 1.69 17.71
C ASN A 248 6.91 2.00 17.66
N PRO A 249 6.47 2.97 16.83
CA PRO A 249 5.08 3.02 16.39
C PRO A 249 4.75 1.74 15.62
N VAL A 250 3.77 0.97 16.13
CA VAL A 250 3.24 -0.23 15.46
C VAL A 250 1.73 -0.12 15.36
N THR A 251 1.16 -0.29 14.18
CA THR A 251 -0.28 -0.15 13.93
C THR A 251 -0.83 -1.25 13.03
N TYR A 252 -2.16 -1.33 12.96
CA TYR A 252 -2.87 -2.12 11.97
C TYR A 252 -3.01 -1.30 10.67
N CYS A 253 -2.58 -1.87 9.55
CA CYS A 253 -2.82 -1.31 8.24
C CYS A 253 -4.24 -1.66 7.79
N LEU A 254 -5.06 -0.64 7.59
CA LEU A 254 -6.41 -0.76 7.04
C LEU A 254 -6.31 -1.19 5.56
N GLY A 255 -6.47 -2.49 5.31
CA GLY A 255 -6.38 -3.09 3.98
C GLY A 255 -7.74 -3.14 3.31
N LEU A 256 -8.05 -2.16 2.46
CA LEU A 256 -9.33 -2.12 1.75
C LEU A 256 -9.22 -2.97 0.48
N HIS A 257 -9.84 -4.14 0.52
CA HIS A 257 -9.84 -5.13 -0.54
C HIS A 257 -11.14 -5.91 -0.50
N ALA A 258 -11.65 -6.36 -1.65
CA ALA A 258 -12.88 -7.14 -1.77
C ALA A 258 -12.88 -8.52 -1.05
N LYS A 259 -11.75 -8.93 -0.46
CA LYS A 259 -11.63 -10.15 0.39
C LYS A 259 -11.76 -9.87 1.88
N MET A 260 -11.58 -8.60 2.25
CA MET A 260 -11.60 -8.17 3.63
C MET A 260 -12.99 -7.64 3.97
N PRO A 261 -13.37 -7.63 5.25
CA PRO A 261 -14.52 -6.89 5.74
C PRO A 261 -14.47 -5.43 5.28
N PRO A 262 -15.63 -4.78 5.12
CA PRO A 262 -15.67 -3.36 4.79
C PRO A 262 -15.02 -2.49 5.87
N ILE A 263 -14.73 -1.24 5.53
CA ILE A 263 -13.94 -0.33 6.36
C ILE A 263 -14.47 -0.26 7.80
N GLU A 264 -15.78 -0.10 7.98
CA GLU A 264 -16.48 0.01 9.25
C GLU A 264 -16.28 -1.20 10.17
N GLU A 265 -16.17 -2.40 9.60
CA GLU A 265 -15.92 -3.64 10.34
C GLU A 265 -14.44 -3.79 10.73
N GLN A 266 -13.52 -3.12 10.02
CA GLN A 266 -12.10 -3.10 10.37
C GLN A 266 -11.77 -2.03 11.43
N LEU A 267 -12.56 -0.95 11.52
CA LEU A 267 -12.31 0.18 12.44
C LEU A 267 -12.19 -0.19 13.93
N PRO A 268 -12.92 -1.18 14.49
CA PRO A 268 -12.76 -1.56 15.89
C PRO A 268 -11.33 -1.97 16.25
N LEU A 269 -10.65 -2.73 15.38
CA LEU A 269 -9.26 -3.12 15.59
C LEU A 269 -8.34 -1.90 15.58
N LEU A 270 -8.52 -0.99 14.62
CA LEU A 270 -7.74 0.24 14.54
C LEU A 270 -7.94 1.12 15.80
N ARG A 271 -9.18 1.27 16.28
CA ARG A 271 -9.49 2.03 17.50
C ARG A 271 -8.85 1.41 18.75
N ALA A 272 -8.78 0.08 18.83
CA ALA A 272 -8.13 -0.63 19.94
C ALA A 272 -6.59 -0.39 20.02
N LEU A 273 -6.01 0.21 18.97
CA LEU A 273 -4.59 0.56 18.88
C LEU A 273 -4.34 2.07 19.06
N TRP A 274 -5.37 2.86 19.37
CA TRP A 274 -5.26 4.28 19.63
C TRP A 274 -4.50 4.57 20.95
N PRO A 275 -3.69 5.64 21.04
CA PRO A 275 -3.30 6.57 19.96
C PRO A 275 -2.24 5.98 19.03
N GLY A 276 -2.22 6.42 17.78
CA GLY A 276 -1.18 6.03 16.81
C GLY A 276 -1.49 6.51 15.38
N PRO A 277 -0.52 6.36 14.46
CA PRO A 277 -0.69 6.74 13.07
C PRO A 277 -1.66 5.83 12.32
N LEU A 278 -2.27 6.38 11.27
CA LEU A 278 -3.07 5.65 10.30
C LEU A 278 -2.18 5.16 9.16
N VAL A 279 -2.31 3.89 8.81
CA VAL A 279 -1.83 3.35 7.53
C VAL A 279 -3.00 2.70 6.83
N CYS A 280 -3.29 3.10 5.60
CA CYS A 280 -4.37 2.58 4.78
C CYS A 280 -3.85 2.26 3.37
N ARG A 281 -4.18 1.06 2.88
CA ARG A 281 -3.90 0.64 1.51
C ARG A 281 -5.21 0.25 0.84
N TRP A 282 -5.69 1.09 -0.08
CA TRP A 282 -6.90 0.82 -0.83
C TRP A 282 -6.59 0.10 -2.14
N ASN A 283 -6.74 -1.22 -2.12
CA ASN A 283 -6.18 -2.11 -3.12
C ASN A 283 -7.18 -2.50 -4.22
N LEU A 284 -8.45 -2.75 -3.87
CA LEU A 284 -9.45 -3.28 -4.81
C LEU A 284 -10.87 -2.89 -4.41
N HIS A 285 -11.67 -2.41 -5.38
CA HIS A 285 -13.09 -2.13 -5.19
C HIS A 285 -13.87 -3.40 -4.83
N ARG A 286 -14.79 -3.32 -3.86
CA ARG A 286 -15.54 -4.49 -3.35
C ARG A 286 -16.36 -5.21 -4.43
N ARG A 287 -16.92 -4.46 -5.39
CA ARG A 287 -17.70 -5.01 -6.53
C ARG A 287 -17.01 -6.12 -7.31
N HIS A 288 -15.69 -6.13 -7.38
CA HIS A 288 -14.94 -7.12 -8.15
C HIS A 288 -14.83 -8.46 -7.43
N GLY A 289 -15.29 -8.53 -6.18
CA GLY A 289 -15.17 -9.72 -5.36
C GLY A 289 -13.72 -10.08 -5.05
N GLY A 290 -13.53 -11.07 -4.20
CA GLY A 290 -12.22 -11.38 -3.65
C GLY A 290 -11.14 -11.73 -4.69
N TYR A 291 -11.53 -12.22 -5.86
CA TYR A 291 -10.62 -12.72 -6.89
C TYR A 291 -10.66 -11.89 -8.19
N GLY A 292 -11.35 -10.76 -8.22
CA GLY A 292 -11.55 -9.98 -9.45
C GLY A 292 -10.44 -8.98 -9.77
N TYR A 293 -9.21 -9.17 -9.30
CA TYR A 293 -8.13 -8.21 -9.53
C TYR A 293 -7.81 -8.02 -11.02
N GLU A 294 -7.63 -9.12 -11.76
CA GLU A 294 -7.36 -9.06 -13.21
C GLU A 294 -8.55 -8.51 -14.00
N SER A 295 -9.78 -8.89 -13.58
CA SER A 295 -11.00 -8.33 -14.16
C SER A 295 -11.07 -6.81 -13.96
N ALA A 296 -10.78 -6.33 -12.75
CA ALA A 296 -10.73 -4.91 -12.44
C ALA A 296 -9.64 -4.19 -13.26
N LYS A 297 -8.45 -4.78 -13.38
CA LYS A 297 -7.34 -4.22 -14.17
C LYS A 297 -7.75 -4.03 -15.63
N SER A 298 -8.35 -5.05 -16.24
CA SER A 298 -8.82 -5.00 -17.63
C SER A 298 -9.94 -3.99 -17.83
N GLN A 299 -10.96 -4.01 -16.95
CA GLN A 299 -12.11 -3.11 -17.05
C GLN A 299 -11.73 -1.65 -16.81
N TYR A 300 -10.82 -1.39 -15.86
CA TYR A 300 -10.48 -0.03 -15.45
C TYR A 300 -9.40 0.63 -16.31
N ALA A 301 -8.73 -0.13 -17.16
CA ALA A 301 -7.83 0.42 -18.15
C ALA A 301 -8.52 1.51 -19.00
N PRO A 302 -7.82 2.60 -19.37
CA PRO A 302 -6.40 2.87 -19.13
C PRO A 302 -6.09 3.56 -17.78
N PHE A 303 -7.05 3.57 -16.85
CA PHE A 303 -6.97 4.23 -15.54
C PHE A 303 -6.99 5.78 -15.55
N ASP A 304 -7.68 6.35 -16.54
CA ASP A 304 -7.78 7.79 -16.81
C ASP A 304 -9.03 8.46 -16.20
N ARG A 305 -9.96 7.67 -15.65
CA ARG A 305 -11.22 8.15 -15.07
C ARG A 305 -11.68 7.30 -13.90
N LEU A 306 -12.50 7.89 -13.03
CA LEU A 306 -13.27 7.12 -12.05
C LEU A 306 -14.36 6.35 -12.79
N GLN A 307 -14.36 5.03 -12.66
CA GLN A 307 -15.33 4.15 -13.30
C GLN A 307 -16.40 3.70 -12.32
N ASP A 308 -15.98 3.30 -11.12
CA ASP A 308 -16.88 2.92 -10.03
C ASP A 308 -16.48 3.69 -8.78
N PRO A 309 -16.93 4.94 -8.64
CA PRO A 309 -16.70 5.72 -7.44
C PRO A 309 -17.33 5.05 -6.21
N ASP A 310 -16.64 5.09 -5.09
CA ASP A 310 -17.05 4.57 -3.79
C ASP A 310 -17.08 5.70 -2.74
N PRO A 311 -18.13 6.55 -2.74
CA PRO A 311 -18.26 7.66 -1.81
C PRO A 311 -18.35 7.23 -0.34
N GLU A 312 -18.86 6.01 -0.08
CA GLU A 312 -19.02 5.47 1.27
C GLU A 312 -17.65 5.19 1.89
N THR A 313 -16.81 4.40 1.21
CA THR A 313 -15.44 4.14 1.65
C THR A 313 -14.65 5.44 1.80
N ARG A 314 -14.77 6.37 0.84
CA ARG A 314 -14.12 7.69 0.92
C ARG A 314 -14.57 8.48 2.15
N THR A 315 -15.86 8.49 2.47
CA THR A 315 -16.40 9.21 3.63
C THR A 315 -15.89 8.64 4.95
N HIS A 316 -15.89 7.32 5.10
CA HIS A 316 -15.35 6.67 6.28
C HIS A 316 -13.85 6.92 6.42
N LEU A 317 -13.09 6.79 5.33
CA LEU A 317 -11.66 7.02 5.33
C LEU A 317 -11.32 8.49 5.65
N ALA A 318 -12.03 9.45 5.07
CA ALA A 318 -11.86 10.87 5.38
C ALA A 318 -12.08 11.18 6.88
N ARG A 319 -13.12 10.61 7.49
CA ARG A 319 -13.38 10.77 8.94
C ARG A 319 -12.21 10.25 9.79
N VAL A 320 -11.67 9.09 9.45
CA VAL A 320 -10.53 8.50 10.17
C VAL A 320 -9.27 9.33 9.97
N ILE A 321 -9.03 9.83 8.75
CA ILE A 321 -7.92 10.74 8.44
C ILE A 321 -8.02 12.01 9.29
N THR A 322 -9.16 12.70 9.26
CA THR A 322 -9.37 13.95 10.00
C THR A 322 -9.19 13.74 11.51
N GLY A 323 -9.74 12.67 12.09
CA GLY A 323 -9.55 12.35 13.50
C GLY A 323 -8.10 12.03 13.86
N THR A 324 -7.38 11.29 13.00
CA THR A 324 -5.98 10.92 13.21
C THR A 324 -5.06 12.14 13.13
N CYS A 325 -5.15 12.90 12.04
CA CYS A 325 -4.32 14.09 11.82
C CYS A 325 -4.66 15.21 12.81
N GLY A 326 -5.93 15.39 13.16
CA GLY A 326 -6.37 16.36 14.18
C GLY A 326 -5.82 16.08 15.58
N ALA A 327 -5.43 14.83 15.87
CA ALA A 327 -4.72 14.45 17.09
C ALA A 327 -3.19 14.51 16.96
N GLY A 328 -2.67 15.09 15.87
CA GLY A 328 -1.23 15.21 15.60
C GLY A 328 -0.55 13.94 15.09
N GLN A 329 -1.30 12.89 14.76
CA GLN A 329 -0.75 11.63 14.26
C GLN A 329 -0.58 11.65 12.73
N ASN A 330 0.44 10.96 12.22
CA ASN A 330 0.65 10.77 10.79
C ASN A 330 -0.44 9.89 10.16
N ALA A 331 -0.81 10.19 8.91
CA ALA A 331 -1.72 9.37 8.12
C ALA A 331 -1.13 9.07 6.73
N TYR A 332 -0.91 7.78 6.45
CA TYR A 332 -0.39 7.28 5.19
C TYR A 332 -1.48 6.53 4.43
N VAL A 333 -1.84 7.03 3.26
CA VAL A 333 -2.92 6.43 2.46
C VAL A 333 -2.43 6.21 1.04
N THR A 334 -2.38 4.96 0.58
CA THR A 334 -2.03 4.64 -0.81
C THR A 334 -3.20 3.98 -1.52
N ILE A 335 -3.56 4.50 -2.69
CA ILE A 335 -4.70 4.04 -3.47
C ILE A 335 -4.24 3.36 -4.76
N ASN A 336 -4.82 2.20 -5.08
CA ASN A 336 -4.59 1.51 -6.34
C ASN A 336 -5.61 1.96 -7.39
N ASN A 337 -5.27 1.92 -8.68
CA ASN A 337 -6.24 2.21 -9.74
C ASN A 337 -7.46 1.28 -9.67
N LYS A 338 -7.27 0.05 -9.19
CA LYS A 338 -8.34 -0.95 -8.99
C LYS A 338 -9.31 -0.60 -7.86
N ALA A 339 -9.06 0.49 -7.12
CA ALA A 339 -9.97 1.00 -6.09
C ALA A 339 -11.23 1.64 -6.66
N GLU A 340 -11.12 2.48 -7.70
CA GLU A 340 -12.27 3.20 -8.28
C GLU A 340 -12.12 3.47 -9.80
N GLY A 341 -11.01 3.07 -10.43
CA GLY A 341 -10.72 3.33 -11.85
C GLY A 341 -9.48 4.17 -12.07
N SER A 342 -9.21 5.16 -11.23
CA SER A 342 -8.03 6.02 -11.36
C SER A 342 -7.57 6.52 -9.99
N ALA A 343 -6.39 6.05 -9.55
CA ALA A 343 -5.83 6.39 -8.25
C ALA A 343 -5.59 7.90 -8.02
N PRO A 344 -5.03 8.70 -8.97
CA PRO A 344 -4.88 10.13 -8.75
C PRO A 344 -6.23 10.85 -8.59
N LEU A 345 -7.27 10.43 -9.32
CA LEU A 345 -8.61 10.98 -9.16
C LEU A 345 -9.26 10.55 -7.84
N SER A 346 -9.04 9.32 -7.39
CA SER A 346 -9.46 8.88 -6.05
C SER A 346 -8.79 9.69 -4.94
N VAL A 347 -7.49 9.99 -5.08
CA VAL A 347 -6.76 10.86 -4.15
C VAL A 347 -7.36 12.26 -4.15
N LEU A 348 -7.65 12.84 -5.32
CA LEU A 348 -8.29 14.15 -5.44
C LEU A 348 -9.66 14.18 -4.75
N GLU A 349 -10.49 13.17 -4.97
CA GLU A 349 -11.80 13.05 -4.36
C GLU A 349 -11.74 12.86 -2.84
N LEU A 350 -10.79 12.05 -2.35
CA LEU A 350 -10.56 11.88 -0.91
C LEU A 350 -10.06 13.20 -0.28
N ALA A 351 -9.13 13.89 -0.95
CA ALA A 351 -8.65 15.20 -0.53
C ALA A 351 -9.80 16.20 -0.39
N ARG A 352 -10.74 16.23 -1.33
CA ARG A 352 -11.94 17.10 -1.28
C ARG A 352 -12.85 16.82 -0.08
N LEU A 353 -12.85 15.61 0.47
CA LEU A 353 -13.61 15.30 1.69
C LEU A 353 -12.85 15.70 2.96
N VAL A 354 -11.52 15.57 2.96
CA VAL A 354 -10.67 15.90 4.12
C VAL A 354 -10.45 17.41 4.26
N GLY A 355 -10.31 18.14 3.14
CA GLY A 355 -10.09 19.58 3.13
C GLY A 355 -11.35 20.44 3.27
N ARG A 356 -12.49 19.84 3.64
CA ARG A 356 -13.72 20.53 4.06
C ARG A 356 -13.58 20.91 5.51
#